data_AF-A0A482ZNB3-F1
#
_entry.id   AF-A0A482ZNB3-F1
#
_cell.length_a   1.000
_cell.length_b   1.000
_cell.length_c   1.000
_cell.angle_alpha   90.00
_cell.angle_beta   90.00
_cell.angle_gamma   90.00
#
_symmetry.space_group_name_H-M   'P 1'
#
loop_
_entity.id
_entity.type
_entity.pdbx_description
1 polymer ?
#
loop_
_entity_poly.entity_id
_entity_poly.type
_entity_poly.pdbx_seq_one_letter_code
_entity_poly.pdbx_strand_id
1 'polypeptide(L)'
;MLFKPIQDFVETITFDNGKEFTLHETLAKELGCDTYFAKPYHSWERGQNKNANGLLRQYFPKAMELVDVTIKQVFDAIDNTIADQENA
;
A
#
# COMPACT_ATOMS: atom_id res chain seq x y z
N MET A 1 -4.69 -18.96 2.91
CA MET A 1 -5.13 -17.77 2.16
C MET A 1 -4.25 -16.62 2.57
N LEU A 2 -3.61 -15.96 1.61
CA LEU A 2 -2.60 -14.91 1.81
C LEU A 2 -3.14 -13.73 2.65
N PHE A 3 -4.41 -13.37 2.46
CA PHE A 3 -5.02 -12.18 3.06
C PHE A 3 -5.76 -12.42 4.38
N LYS A 4 -5.75 -13.66 4.88
CA LYS A 4 -6.46 -14.03 6.13
C LYS A 4 -6.13 -13.10 7.32
N PRO A 5 -4.88 -12.65 7.55
CA PRO A 5 -4.57 -11.81 8.71
C PRO A 5 -5.21 -10.42 8.69
N ILE A 6 -5.56 -9.89 7.51
CA ILE A 6 -6.09 -8.53 7.36
C ILE A 6 -7.58 -8.50 7.04
N GLN A 7 -8.18 -9.66 6.79
CA GLN A 7 -9.54 -9.80 6.27
C GLN A 7 -10.58 -9.04 7.11
N ASP A 8 -10.50 -9.17 8.44
CA ASP A 8 -11.48 -8.56 9.35
C ASP A 8 -11.32 -7.04 9.50
N PHE A 9 -10.24 -6.46 8.98
CA PHE A 9 -9.92 -5.03 9.11
C PHE A 9 -10.16 -4.22 7.83
N VAL A 10 -10.32 -4.90 6.68
CA VAL A 10 -10.40 -4.24 5.37
C VAL A 10 -11.86 -4.19 4.92
N GLU A 11 -12.49 -3.03 5.08
CA GLU A 11 -13.86 -2.80 4.61
C GLU A 11 -13.91 -2.46 3.11
N THR A 12 -12.97 -1.64 2.64
CA THR A 12 -12.89 -1.20 1.24
C THR A 12 -11.46 -1.03 0.76
N ILE A 13 -11.23 -1.13 -0.55
CA ILE A 13 -9.93 -0.83 -1.19
C ILE A 13 -10.13 0.07 -2.41
N THR A 14 -9.36 1.15 -2.50
CA THR A 14 -9.36 2.05 -3.67
C THR A 14 -8.06 1.90 -4.45
N PHE A 15 -8.16 1.46 -5.69
CA PHE A 15 -7.05 1.30 -6.63
C PHE A 15 -6.82 2.55 -7.48
N ASP A 16 -5.66 2.64 -8.11
CA ASP A 16 -5.52 3.49 -9.29
C ASP A 16 -5.84 2.72 -10.57
N ASN A 17 -5.82 3.41 -11.71
CA ASN A 17 -6.20 2.82 -12.99
C ASN A 17 -5.06 2.00 -13.64
N GLY A 18 -4.13 1.48 -12.84
CA GLY A 18 -3.09 0.56 -13.26
C GLY A 18 -3.66 -0.77 -13.74
N LYS A 19 -3.01 -1.37 -14.75
CA LYS A 19 -3.44 -2.66 -15.34
C LYS A 19 -3.18 -3.84 -14.40
N GLU A 20 -2.28 -3.67 -13.45
CA GLU A 20 -2.01 -4.61 -12.37
C GLU A 20 -3.24 -4.88 -11.49
N PHE A 21 -4.22 -3.96 -11.48
CA PHE A 21 -5.46 -4.10 -10.69
C PHE A 21 -6.64 -4.69 -11.47
N THR A 22 -6.39 -5.29 -12.64
CA THR A 22 -7.42 -5.98 -13.43
C THR A 22 -8.14 -7.09 -12.65
N LEU A 23 -7.49 -7.72 -11.67
CA LEU A 23 -8.06 -8.78 -10.83
C LEU A 23 -8.69 -8.27 -9.53
N HIS A 24 -9.04 -6.98 -9.43
CA HIS A 24 -9.62 -6.38 -8.21
C HIS A 24 -10.89 -7.10 -7.70
N GLU A 25 -11.74 -7.66 -8.56
CA GLU A 25 -12.95 -8.39 -8.16
C GLU A 25 -12.63 -9.71 -7.45
N THR A 26 -11.58 -10.41 -7.91
CA THR A 26 -11.10 -11.63 -7.25
C THR A 26 -10.61 -11.32 -5.84
N LEU A 27 -9.85 -10.23 -5.71
CA LEU A 27 -9.35 -9.75 -4.42
C LEU A 27 -10.51 -9.34 -3.49
N ALA A 28 -11.50 -8.61 -4.01
CA ALA A 28 -12.71 -8.22 -3.29
C ALA A 28 -13.43 -9.44 -2.70
N LYS A 29 -13.57 -10.51 -3.50
CA LYS A 29 -14.20 -11.75 -3.08
C LYS A 29 -13.40 -12.51 -2.01
N GLU A 30 -12.08 -12.53 -2.12
CA GLU A 30 -11.22 -13.20 -1.13
C GLU A 30 -11.20 -12.47 0.21
N LEU A 31 -11.27 -11.15 0.20
CA LEU A 31 -11.29 -10.32 1.40
C LEU A 31 -12.69 -10.08 1.96
N GLY A 32 -13.74 -10.23 1.14
CA GLY A 32 -15.11 -9.86 1.53
C GLY A 32 -15.28 -8.35 1.69
N CYS A 33 -14.58 -7.56 0.89
CA CYS A 33 -14.56 -6.10 0.94
C CYS A 33 -15.04 -5.47 -0.39
N ASP A 34 -15.43 -4.19 -0.37
CA ASP A 34 -15.74 -3.46 -1.60
C ASP A 34 -14.47 -2.90 -2.26
N THR A 35 -14.49 -2.75 -3.59
CA THR A 35 -13.36 -2.19 -4.34
C THR A 35 -13.77 -1.05 -5.25
N TYR A 36 -12.93 -0.01 -5.32
CA TYR A 36 -13.16 1.20 -6.11
C TYR A 36 -11.92 1.58 -6.93
N PHE A 37 -12.10 2.46 -7.91
CA PHE A 37 -11.01 3.11 -8.64
C PHE A 37 -11.03 4.62 -8.44
N ALA A 38 -9.85 5.20 -8.25
CA ALA A 38 -9.69 6.65 -8.25
C ALA A 38 -10.06 7.23 -9.62
N LYS A 39 -10.69 8.40 -9.64
CA LYS A 39 -11.12 9.03 -10.88
C LYS A 39 -9.90 9.44 -11.74
N PRO A 40 -9.99 9.36 -13.08
CA PRO A 40 -8.90 9.78 -13.96
C PRO A 40 -8.47 11.21 -13.68
N TYR A 41 -7.16 11.46 -13.55
CA TYR A 41 -6.57 12.77 -13.25
C TYR A 41 -6.84 13.35 -11.84
N HIS A 42 -7.55 12.63 -10.97
CA HIS A 42 -7.84 13.07 -9.59
C HIS A 42 -6.80 12.55 -8.60
N SER A 43 -5.54 12.95 -8.80
CA SER A 43 -4.41 12.37 -8.05
C SER A 43 -4.40 12.66 -6.54
N TRP A 44 -5.31 13.53 -6.05
CA TRP A 44 -5.51 13.84 -4.64
C TRP A 44 -6.38 12.83 -3.91
N GLU A 45 -7.20 12.03 -4.61
CA GLU A 45 -7.97 10.92 -4.02
C GLU A 45 -7.05 9.82 -3.45
N ARG A 46 -5.75 9.89 -3.73
CA ARG A 46 -4.71 8.96 -3.27
C ARG A 46 -3.62 9.64 -2.45
N GLY A 47 -3.95 10.73 -1.75
CA GLY A 47 -3.00 11.47 -0.92
C GLY A 47 -2.24 10.59 0.07
N GLN A 48 -2.95 9.66 0.73
CA GLN A 48 -2.37 8.71 1.68
C GLN A 48 -1.33 7.77 1.04
N ASN A 49 -1.65 7.18 -0.11
CA ASN A 49 -0.72 6.30 -0.83
C ASN A 49 0.55 7.06 -1.27
N LYS A 50 0.41 8.30 -1.75
CA LYS A 50 1.57 9.14 -2.10
C LYS A 50 2.44 9.45 -0.88
N ASN A 51 1.82 9.76 0.26
CA ASN A 51 2.53 10.02 1.51
C ASN A 51 3.32 8.79 1.98
N ALA A 52 2.65 7.63 2.09
CA ALA A 52 3.27 6.37 2.50
C ALA A 52 4.46 5.99 1.60
N ASN A 53 4.31 6.11 0.27
CA ASN A 53 5.41 5.88 -0.67
C ASN A 53 6.56 6.88 -0.49
N GLY A 54 6.28 8.12 -0.09
CA GLY A 54 7.30 9.12 0.20
C GLY A 54 8.14 8.75 1.42
N LEU A 55 7.49 8.30 2.49
CA LEU A 55 8.13 7.86 3.73
C LEU A 55 9.00 6.63 3.49
N LEU A 56 8.47 5.60 2.82
CA LEU A 56 9.23 4.39 2.50
C LEU A 56 10.46 4.69 1.63
N ARG A 57 10.41 5.72 0.77
CA ARG A 57 11.55 6.13 -0.07
C ARG A 57 12.70 6.78 0.68
N GLN A 58 12.52 7.17 1.95
CA GLN A 58 13.61 7.57 2.82
C GLN A 58 14.52 6.37 3.16
N TYR A 59 13.95 5.16 3.19
CA TYR A 59 14.63 3.91 3.50
C TYR A 59 15.00 3.11 2.24
N PHE A 60 14.15 3.16 1.21
CA PHE A 60 14.33 2.46 -0.07
C PHE A 60 14.25 3.45 -1.25
N PRO A 61 15.36 4.11 -1.61
CA PRO A 61 15.37 5.10 -2.68
C PRO A 61 14.83 4.54 -4.00
N LYS A 62 14.16 5.37 -4.80
CA LYS A 62 13.42 4.92 -6.00
C LYS A 62 14.26 4.14 -7.03
N ALA A 63 15.56 4.41 -7.13
CA ALA A 63 16.47 3.74 -8.06
C ALA A 63 17.22 2.55 -7.45
N MET A 64 16.91 2.19 -6.19
CA MET A 64 17.49 1.04 -5.51
C MET A 64 16.78 -0.25 -5.96
N GLU A 65 17.56 -1.27 -6.31
CA GLU A 65 17.05 -2.62 -6.49
C GLU A 65 16.62 -3.21 -5.14
N LEU A 66 15.45 -3.84 -5.09
CA LEU A 66 14.93 -4.45 -3.86
C LEU A 66 15.35 -5.92 -3.68
N VAL A 67 16.24 -6.44 -4.53
CA VAL A 67 16.57 -7.88 -4.60
C VAL A 67 17.22 -8.40 -3.32
N ASP A 68 18.03 -7.57 -2.67
CA ASP A 68 18.76 -7.91 -1.42
C ASP A 68 18.06 -7.34 -0.17
N VAL A 69 16.87 -6.75 -0.33
CA VAL A 69 16.11 -6.21 0.79
C VAL A 69 15.46 -7.36 1.56
N THR A 70 15.90 -7.52 2.80
CA THR A 70 15.35 -8.53 3.70
C THR A 70 14.01 -8.08 4.26
N ILE A 71 13.15 -9.05 4.61
CA ILE A 71 11.88 -8.78 5.30
C ILE A 71 12.11 -7.99 6.60
N LYS A 72 13.20 -8.25 7.32
CA LYS A 72 13.56 -7.49 8.53
C LYS A 72 13.74 -6.01 8.23
N GLN A 73 14.48 -5.66 7.16
CA GLN A 73 14.67 -4.26 6.76
C GLN A 73 13.35 -3.58 6.39
N VAL A 74 12.41 -4.32 5.80
CA VAL A 74 11.07 -3.80 5.50
C VAL A 74 10.31 -3.47 6.79
N PHE A 75 10.31 -4.38 7.77
CA PHE A 75 9.67 -4.12 9.06
C PHE A 75 10.33 -2.96 9.80
N ASP A 76 11.66 -2.92 9.87
CA ASP A 76 12.40 -1.82 10.50
C ASP A 76 12.01 -0.47 9.87
N ALA A 77 11.89 -0.40 8.53
CA ALA A 77 11.48 0.81 7.82
C ALA A 77 10.03 1.22 8.10
N ILE A 78 9.11 0.25 8.24
CA ILE A 78 7.70 0.51 8.57
C ILE A 78 7.58 1.02 10.01
N ASP A 79 8.24 0.36 10.97
CA ASP A 79 8.19 0.73 12.38
C ASP A 79 8.73 2.15 12.60
N ASN A 80 9.86 2.48 11.95
CA ASN A 80 10.42 3.83 12.01
C ASN A 80 9.51 4.85 11.31
N THR A 81 8.88 4.49 10.18
CA THR A 81 7.91 5.38 9.50
C THR A 81 6.74 5.74 10.41
N ILE A 82 6.21 4.78 11.17
CA ILE A 82 5.13 5.01 12.14
C ILE A 82 5.63 5.94 13.25
N ALA A 83 6.81 5.68 13.82
CA ALA A 83 7.41 6.53 14.84
C ALA A 83 7.67 7.97 14.36
N ASP A 84 8.12 8.14 13.10
CA ASP A 84 8.36 9.45 12.50
C ASP A 84 7.04 10.24 12.31
N GLN A 85 5.92 9.56 12.06
CA GLN A 85 4.60 10.18 11.94
C GLN A 85 4.03 10.62 13.30
N GLU A 86 4.35 9.93 14.40
CA GLU A 86 3.89 10.28 15.75
C GLU A 86 4.65 11.48 16.36
N ASN A 87 5.86 11.76 15.88
CA ASN A 87 6.73 12.82 16.39
C ASN A 87 6.64 14.14 15.56
N ALA A 88 5.77 14.21 14.55
CA ALA A 88 5.57 15.35 13.66
C ALA A 88 4.28 16.12 13.99
#